data_AF-A0A954NCC4-F1
#
_entry.id   AF-A0A954NCC4-F1
#
_cell.length_a   1.000
_cell.length_b   1.000
_cell.length_c   1.000
_cell.angle_alpha   90.00
_cell.angle_beta   90.00
_cell.angle_gamma   90.00
#
_symmetry.space_group_name_H-M   'P 1'
#
loop_
_entity.id
_entity.type
_entity.pdbx_description
1 polymer ?
#
loop_
_entity_poly.entity_id
_entity_poly.type
_entity_poly.pdbx_seq_one_letter_code
_entity_poly.pdbx_strand_id
1 'polypeptide(L)'
;MERTKRRRALDDVKKKEICAILSVGCSRRTAAAYVGCAVSTIARTAEYDPSFDAELRHAESRCEVWHMKNINSASEKNWRASAWALERKFPDEYGQRRVGDLSGEQVAQAMAEFATIVSEEITDPDQREGLVRRLRALARRFEREWAFERQLLATRLRRKRRKTQ
;
A
#
# COMPACT_ATOMS: atom_id res chain seq x y z
N MET A 1 -42.33 -11.97 -37.99
CA MET A 1 -41.55 -10.96 -37.23
C MET A 1 -40.34 -11.64 -36.62
N GLU A 2 -39.24 -11.63 -37.35
CA GLU A 2 -37.97 -12.20 -36.93
C GLU A 2 -37.33 -11.26 -35.90
N ARG A 3 -37.32 -11.64 -34.61
CA ARG A 3 -36.64 -10.86 -33.57
C ARG A 3 -35.17 -10.84 -33.92
N THR A 4 -34.71 -9.73 -34.50
CA THR A 4 -33.30 -9.47 -34.79
C THR A 4 -32.50 -9.79 -33.53
N LYS A 5 -31.73 -10.88 -33.57
CA LYS A 5 -30.85 -11.32 -32.50
C LYS A 5 -29.93 -10.13 -32.20
N ARG A 6 -30.18 -9.39 -31.11
CA ARG A 6 -29.32 -8.26 -30.71
C ARG A 6 -27.89 -8.78 -30.76
N ARG A 7 -27.07 -8.22 -31.67
CA ARG A 7 -25.65 -8.57 -31.78
C ARG A 7 -25.09 -8.53 -30.36
N ARG A 8 -24.53 -9.64 -29.89
CA ARG A 8 -23.84 -9.69 -28.59
C ARG A 8 -22.86 -8.52 -28.59
N ALA A 9 -22.96 -7.64 -27.60
CA ALA A 9 -22.29 -6.34 -27.63
C ALA A 9 -20.75 -6.45 -27.66
N LEU A 10 -20.22 -7.63 -27.36
CA LEU A 10 -18.82 -7.99 -27.43
C LEU A 10 -18.70 -9.47 -27.83
N ASP A 11 -18.01 -9.76 -28.93
CA ASP A 11 -17.68 -11.14 -29.31
C ASP A 11 -16.45 -11.65 -28.55
N ASP A 12 -16.17 -12.95 -28.65
CA ASP A 12 -15.09 -13.58 -27.89
C ASP A 12 -13.69 -13.15 -28.37
N VAL A 13 -13.55 -12.65 -29.61
CA VAL A 13 -12.29 -12.10 -30.12
C VAL A 13 -12.00 -10.79 -29.39
N LYS A 14 -12.97 -9.86 -29.36
CA LYS A 14 -12.83 -8.58 -28.65
C LYS A 14 -12.61 -8.77 -27.15
N LYS A 15 -13.26 -9.76 -26.53
CA LYS A 15 -12.99 -10.11 -25.11
C LYS A 15 -11.52 -10.47 -24.89
N LYS A 16 -10.96 -11.34 -25.74
CA LYS A 16 -9.55 -11.74 -25.65
C LYS A 16 -8.60 -10.56 -25.89
N GLU A 17 -8.89 -9.71 -26.87
CA GLU A 17 -8.10 -8.50 -27.15
C GLU A 17 -8.11 -7.53 -25.97
N ILE A 18 -9.28 -7.31 -25.35
CA ILE A 18 -9.39 -6.49 -24.13
C ILE A 18 -8.50 -7.07 -23.03
N CYS A 19 -8.60 -8.37 -22.74
CA CYS A 19 -7.79 -9.03 -21.72
C CYS A 19 -6.29 -8.96 -22.02
N ALA A 20 -5.89 -9.02 -23.29
CA ALA A 20 -4.49 -8.85 -23.68
C ALA A 20 -3.98 -7.43 -23.39
N ILE A 21 -4.77 -6.41 -23.76
CA ILE A 21 -4.42 -5.00 -23.53
C ILE A 21 -4.34 -4.68 -22.03
N LEU A 22 -5.28 -5.18 -21.23
CA LEU A 22 -5.24 -5.00 -19.77
C LEU A 22 -4.02 -5.70 -19.14
N SER A 23 -3.61 -6.85 -19.68
CA SER A 23 -2.49 -7.62 -19.13
C SER A 23 -1.13 -6.93 -19.21
N VAL A 24 -0.99 -5.97 -20.12
CA VAL A 24 0.21 -5.12 -20.24
C VAL A 24 0.07 -3.81 -19.46
N GLY A 25 -1.02 -3.61 -18.71
CA GLY A 25 -1.22 -2.46 -17.82
C GLY A 25 -2.01 -1.30 -18.40
N CYS A 26 -2.57 -1.46 -19.60
CA CYS A 26 -3.42 -0.42 -20.17
C CYS A 26 -4.76 -0.32 -19.43
N SER A 27 -5.41 0.83 -19.54
CA SER A 27 -6.73 1.05 -18.94
C SER A 27 -7.84 0.38 -19.75
N ARG A 28 -8.99 0.09 -19.11
CA ARG A 28 -10.22 -0.33 -19.81
C ARG A 28 -10.67 0.68 -20.87
N ARG A 29 -10.38 1.98 -20.68
CA ARG A 29 -10.66 3.02 -21.68
C ARG A 29 -9.83 2.81 -22.96
N THR A 30 -8.54 2.55 -22.79
CA THR A 30 -7.63 2.24 -23.90
C THR A 30 -8.07 0.97 -24.63
N ALA A 31 -8.40 -0.09 -23.90
CA ALA A 31 -8.90 -1.34 -24.47
C ALA A 31 -10.21 -1.14 -25.25
N ALA A 32 -11.16 -0.38 -24.69
CA ALA A 32 -12.44 -0.09 -25.34
C ALA A 32 -12.28 0.69 -26.64
N ALA A 33 -11.41 1.71 -26.63
CA ALA A 33 -11.06 2.47 -27.83
C ALA A 33 -10.43 1.58 -28.90
N TYR A 34 -9.53 0.68 -28.52
CA TYR A 34 -8.87 -0.25 -29.43
C TYR A 34 -9.85 -1.20 -30.14
N VAL A 35 -10.76 -1.84 -29.40
CA VAL A 35 -11.72 -2.81 -29.97
C VAL A 35 -12.98 -2.17 -30.57
N GLY A 36 -13.07 -0.83 -30.52
CA GLY A 36 -14.19 -0.06 -31.04
C GLY A 36 -15.49 -0.26 -30.26
N CYS A 37 -15.46 -0.13 -28.93
CA CYS A 37 -16.66 -0.16 -28.09
C CYS A 37 -16.64 0.91 -26.98
N ALA A 38 -17.78 1.12 -26.32
CA ALA A 38 -17.85 1.97 -25.14
C ALA A 38 -17.33 1.23 -23.90
N VAL A 39 -16.69 1.93 -22.96
CA VAL A 39 -16.20 1.32 -21.70
C VAL A 39 -17.34 0.67 -20.91
N SER A 40 -18.53 1.27 -20.93
CA SER A 40 -19.75 0.71 -20.30
C SER A 40 -20.13 -0.65 -20.90
N THR A 41 -19.79 -0.92 -22.16
CA THR A 41 -20.05 -2.22 -22.79
C THR A 41 -19.19 -3.31 -22.16
N ILE A 42 -17.93 -3.01 -21.82
CA ILE A 42 -17.05 -3.96 -21.12
C ILE A 42 -17.61 -4.25 -19.73
N ALA A 43 -17.98 -3.22 -18.98
CA ALA A 43 -18.55 -3.35 -17.63
C ALA A 43 -19.84 -4.20 -17.61
N ARG A 44 -20.82 -3.85 -18.46
CA ARG A 44 -22.06 -4.63 -18.56
C ARG A 44 -21.82 -6.06 -19.02
N THR A 45 -20.87 -6.28 -19.94
CA THR A 45 -20.57 -7.65 -20.40
C THR A 45 -19.99 -8.48 -19.26
N ALA A 46 -19.10 -7.93 -18.43
CA ALA A 46 -18.56 -8.60 -17.26
C ALA A 46 -19.65 -8.91 -16.21
N GLU A 47 -20.64 -8.03 -16.03
CA GLU A 47 -21.77 -8.27 -15.11
C GLU A 47 -22.60 -9.52 -15.49
N TYR A 48 -22.82 -9.75 -16.78
CA TYR A 48 -23.62 -10.89 -17.27
C TYR A 48 -22.80 -12.13 -17.65
N ASP A 49 -21.47 -12.02 -17.70
CA ASP A 49 -20.55 -13.10 -18.06
C ASP A 49 -19.45 -13.24 -16.98
N PRO A 50 -19.68 -14.06 -15.94
CA PRO A 50 -18.74 -14.26 -14.85
C PRO A 50 -17.38 -14.81 -15.29
N SER A 51 -17.33 -15.57 -16.39
CA SER A 51 -16.07 -16.07 -16.94
C SER A 51 -15.23 -14.93 -17.50
N PHE A 52 -15.86 -14.04 -18.28
CA PHE A 52 -15.18 -12.87 -18.80
C PHE A 52 -14.75 -11.91 -17.68
N ASP A 53 -15.57 -11.72 -16.65
CA ASP A 53 -15.22 -10.91 -15.47
C ASP A 53 -13.97 -11.46 -14.73
N ALA A 54 -13.89 -12.78 -14.55
CA ALA A 54 -12.72 -13.42 -13.97
C ALA A 54 -11.46 -13.22 -14.83
N GLU A 55 -11.58 -13.38 -16.15
CA GLU A 55 -10.47 -13.12 -17.09
C GLU A 55 -10.03 -11.66 -17.07
N LEU A 56 -10.97 -10.73 -16.97
CA LEU A 56 -10.72 -9.29 -16.92
C LEU A 56 -9.92 -8.92 -15.67
N ARG A 57 -10.37 -9.38 -14.50
CA ARG A 57 -9.66 -9.17 -13.22
C ARG A 57 -8.27 -9.80 -13.24
N HIS A 58 -8.17 -11.03 -13.75
CA HIS A 58 -6.88 -11.70 -13.87
C HIS A 58 -5.94 -10.94 -14.80
N ALA A 59 -6.43 -10.42 -15.93
CA ALA A 59 -5.66 -9.57 -16.82
C ALA A 59 -5.14 -8.32 -16.11
N GLU A 60 -5.99 -7.63 -15.35
CA GLU A 60 -5.58 -6.43 -14.61
C GLU A 60 -4.49 -6.73 -13.57
N SER A 61 -4.60 -7.83 -12.83
CA SER A 61 -3.57 -8.23 -11.86
C SER A 61 -2.27 -8.73 -12.50
N ARG A 62 -2.31 -9.29 -13.72
CA ARG A 62 -1.10 -9.80 -14.41
C ARG A 62 -0.05 -8.72 -14.64
N CYS A 63 -0.48 -7.51 -14.96
CA CYS A 63 0.44 -6.40 -15.17
C CYS A 63 1.26 -6.09 -13.91
N GLU A 64 0.59 -5.99 -12.77
CA GLU A 64 1.24 -5.75 -11.47
C GLU A 64 2.25 -6.85 -11.16
N VAL A 65 1.83 -8.12 -11.27
CA VAL A 65 2.72 -9.27 -11.04
C VAL A 65 3.92 -9.25 -11.98
N TRP A 66 3.72 -8.91 -13.26
CA TRP A 66 4.79 -8.84 -14.24
C TRP A 66 5.81 -7.76 -13.89
N HIS A 67 5.37 -6.54 -13.55
CA HIS A 67 6.28 -5.48 -13.14
C HIS A 67 7.01 -5.82 -11.84
N MET A 68 6.34 -6.44 -10.88
CA MET A 68 6.99 -6.90 -9.65
C MET A 68 8.07 -7.96 -9.93
N LYS A 69 7.83 -8.90 -10.85
CA LYS A 69 8.85 -9.86 -11.32
C LYS A 69 10.02 -9.14 -11.98
N ASN A 70 9.77 -8.18 -12.86
CA ASN A 70 10.82 -7.43 -13.52
C ASN A 70 11.69 -6.64 -12.54
N ILE A 71 11.08 -6.01 -11.53
CA ILE A 71 11.81 -5.31 -10.47
C ILE A 71 12.67 -6.31 -9.69
N ASN A 72 12.14 -7.48 -9.36
CA ASN A 72 12.89 -8.52 -8.66
C ASN A 72 14.08 -9.04 -9.50
N SER A 73 13.91 -9.25 -10.81
CA SER A 73 15.02 -9.64 -11.70
C SER A 73 16.04 -8.52 -11.87
N ALA A 74 15.61 -7.26 -12.00
CA ALA A 74 16.52 -6.11 -12.09
C ALA A 74 17.35 -5.93 -10.81
N SER A 75 16.78 -6.32 -9.66
CA SER A 75 17.43 -6.26 -8.34
C SER A 75 18.68 -7.14 -8.25
N GLU A 76 18.82 -8.16 -9.10
CA GLU A 76 20.02 -9.02 -9.16
C GLU A 76 21.27 -8.25 -9.65
N LYS A 77 21.09 -7.22 -10.48
CA LYS A 77 22.18 -6.47 -11.12
C LYS A 77 22.22 -4.99 -10.74
N ASN A 78 21.12 -4.45 -10.22
CA ASN A 78 21.00 -3.05 -9.87
C ASN A 78 20.51 -2.90 -8.42
N TRP A 79 21.42 -2.50 -7.53
CA TRP A 79 21.10 -2.28 -6.12
C TRP A 79 19.98 -1.25 -5.91
N ARG A 80 19.76 -0.31 -6.84
CA ARG A 80 18.67 0.68 -6.74
C ARG A 80 17.29 0.04 -6.88
N ALA A 81 17.16 -1.02 -7.67
CA ALA A 81 15.91 -1.78 -7.77
C ALA A 81 15.61 -2.49 -6.44
N SER A 82 16.64 -3.07 -5.80
CA SER A 82 16.54 -3.64 -4.45
C SER A 82 16.17 -2.59 -3.41
N ALA A 83 16.82 -1.43 -3.44
CA ALA A 83 16.54 -0.33 -2.52
C ALA A 83 15.10 0.18 -2.67
N TRP A 84 14.66 0.45 -3.91
CA TRP A 84 13.28 0.85 -4.21
C TRP A 84 12.25 -0.17 -3.70
N ALA A 85 12.51 -1.47 -3.91
CA ALA A 85 11.62 -2.53 -3.45
C ALA A 85 11.55 -2.61 -1.91
N LEU A 86 12.67 -2.40 -1.23
CA LEU A 86 12.75 -2.38 0.23
C LEU A 86 12.06 -1.15 0.83
N GLU A 87 12.28 0.03 0.26
CA GLU A 87 11.61 1.28 0.64
C GLU A 87 10.08 1.15 0.58
N ARG A 88 9.55 0.52 -0.46
CA ARG A 88 8.09 0.34 -0.58
C ARG A 88 7.52 -0.77 0.29
N LYS A 89 8.31 -1.82 0.58
CA LYS A 89 7.85 -2.97 1.37
C LYS A 89 7.98 -2.76 2.87
N PHE A 90 8.98 -2.00 3.30
CA PHE A 90 9.24 -1.67 4.69
C PHE A 90 9.62 -0.18 4.80
N PRO A 91 8.64 0.72 4.62
CA PRO A 91 8.89 2.17 4.59
C PRO A 91 9.48 2.69 5.90
N ASP A 92 9.13 2.12 7.05
CA ASP A 92 9.67 2.55 8.34
C ASP A 92 11.16 2.19 8.53
N GLU A 93 11.62 1.13 7.86
CA GLU A 93 13.00 0.64 7.96
C GLU A 93 13.92 1.28 6.91
N TYR A 94 13.45 1.36 5.67
CA TYR A 94 14.28 1.76 4.52
C TYR A 94 13.82 3.06 3.86
N GLY A 95 12.66 3.58 4.21
CA GLY A 95 12.15 4.84 3.66
C GLY A 95 13.09 6.01 3.98
N GLN A 96 13.16 6.96 3.07
CA GLN A 96 13.89 8.20 3.30
C GLN A 96 13.27 8.95 4.48
N ARG A 97 14.02 9.01 5.59
CA ARG A 97 13.71 9.94 6.68
C ARG A 97 13.91 11.36 6.16
N ARG A 98 12.85 12.15 6.12
CA ARG A 98 12.94 13.55 5.75
C ARG A 98 13.62 14.30 6.88
N VAL A 99 14.38 15.33 6.54
CA VAL A 99 14.88 16.29 7.54
C VAL A 99 13.65 16.90 8.22
N GLY A 100 13.41 16.53 9.48
CA GLY A 100 12.21 16.92 10.25
C GLY A 100 11.36 15.75 10.77
N ASP A 101 11.59 14.51 10.34
CA ASP A 101 10.92 13.35 10.93
C ASP A 101 11.42 13.15 12.36
N LEU A 102 10.54 13.31 13.35
CA LEU A 102 10.86 13.05 14.75
C LEU A 102 10.91 11.54 15.00
N SER A 103 12.05 11.06 15.49
CA SER A 103 12.17 9.69 15.99
C SER A 103 11.24 9.48 17.19
N GLY A 104 10.96 8.22 17.51
CA GLY A 104 10.13 7.90 18.65
C GLY A 104 10.62 8.45 19.99
N GLU A 105 11.95 8.54 20.12
CA GLU A 105 12.63 9.13 21.27
C GLU A 105 12.51 10.67 21.28
N GLN A 106 12.63 11.31 20.11
CA GLN A 106 12.47 12.76 19.99
C GLN A 106 11.05 13.22 20.34
N VAL A 107 10.02 12.45 19.96
CA VAL A 107 8.64 12.73 20.36
C VAL A 107 8.43 12.54 21.86
N ALA A 108 8.99 11.48 22.44
CA ALA A 108 8.91 11.25 23.89
C ALA A 108 9.57 12.39 24.68
N GLN A 109 10.73 12.86 24.22
CA GLN A 109 11.43 14.00 24.79
C GLN A 109 10.62 15.30 24.65
N ALA A 110 10.10 15.60 23.45
CA ALA A 110 9.26 16.78 23.22
C ALA A 110 8.00 16.77 24.09
N MET A 111 7.37 15.61 24.29
CA MET A 111 6.22 15.46 25.18
C MET A 111 6.58 15.68 26.66
N ALA A 112 7.78 15.26 27.08
CA ALA A 112 8.25 15.51 28.44
C ALA A 112 8.55 16.99 28.68
N GLU A 113 9.19 17.67 27.72
CA GLU A 113 9.42 19.11 27.75
C GLU A 113 8.10 19.89 27.79
N PHE A 114 7.15 19.52 26.92
CA PHE A 114 5.80 20.09 26.94
C PHE A 114 5.09 19.89 28.29
N ALA A 115 5.20 18.70 28.89
CA ALA A 115 4.61 18.43 30.19
C ALA A 115 5.19 19.33 31.29
N THR A 116 6.48 19.60 31.26
CA THR A 116 7.14 20.53 32.19
C THR A 116 6.59 21.94 32.03
N ILE A 117 6.56 22.46 30.80
CA ILE A 117 6.08 23.82 30.49
C ILE A 117 4.63 24.00 30.96
N VAL A 118 3.73 23.08 30.60
CA VAL A 118 2.32 23.19 31.01
C VAL A 118 2.17 23.04 32.52
N SER A 119 3.00 22.21 33.16
CA SER A 119 2.95 22.05 34.61
C SER A 119 3.37 23.32 35.34
N GLU A 120 4.30 24.11 34.80
CA GLU A 120 4.79 25.35 35.42
C GLU A 120 3.68 26.40 35.59
N GLU A 121 2.74 26.46 34.64
CA GLU A 121 1.58 27.36 34.64
C GLU A 121 0.47 26.95 35.63
N ILE A 122 0.54 25.75 36.22
CA ILE A 122 -0.50 25.26 37.13
C ILE A 122 -0.12 25.54 38.58
N THR A 123 -0.86 26.43 39.24
CA THR A 123 -0.63 26.82 40.65
C THR A 123 -1.03 25.75 41.65
N ASP A 124 -2.06 24.95 41.34
CA ASP A 124 -2.57 23.87 42.20
C ASP A 124 -1.64 22.62 42.13
N PRO A 125 -0.99 22.23 43.24
CA PRO A 125 -0.08 21.09 43.28
C PRO A 125 -0.72 19.76 42.86
N ASP A 126 -1.99 19.52 43.23
CA ASP A 126 -2.67 18.26 42.97
C ASP A 126 -3.04 18.13 41.47
N GLN A 127 -3.44 19.24 40.85
CA GLN A 127 -3.70 19.29 39.41
C GLN A 127 -2.41 19.15 38.59
N ARG A 128 -1.32 19.76 39.06
CA ARG A 128 0.01 19.66 38.45
C ARG A 128 0.49 18.22 38.40
N GLU A 129 0.43 17.50 39.53
CA GLU A 129 0.84 16.10 39.60
C GLU A 129 -0.07 15.19 38.75
N GLY A 130 -1.37 15.46 38.78
CA GLY A 130 -2.37 14.77 37.96
C GLY A 130 -2.07 14.87 36.45
N LEU A 131 -1.74 16.06 35.97
CA LEU A 131 -1.40 16.30 34.56
C LEU A 131 -0.10 15.61 34.16
N VAL A 132 0.98 15.80 34.93
CA VAL A 132 2.30 15.20 34.64
C VAL A 132 2.18 13.67 34.56
N ARG A 133 1.42 13.05 35.47
CA ARG A 133 1.17 11.61 35.45
C ARG A 133 0.46 11.15 34.18
N ARG A 134 -0.57 11.88 33.72
CA ARG A 134 -1.32 11.57 32.49
C ARG A 134 -0.48 11.74 31.24
N LEU A 135 0.30 12.82 31.14
CA LEU A 135 1.21 13.06 30.01
C LEU A 135 2.33 12.01 29.94
N ARG A 136 2.93 11.62 31.07
CA ARG A 136 3.89 10.51 31.12
C ARG A 136 3.25 9.17 30.75
N ALA A 137 1.99 8.92 31.12
CA ALA A 137 1.28 7.72 30.70
C ALA A 137 1.02 7.69 29.18
N LEU A 138 0.68 8.84 28.60
CA LEU A 138 0.53 9.01 27.15
C LEU A 138 1.85 8.79 26.41
N ALA A 139 2.96 9.41 26.87
CA ALA A 139 4.28 9.21 26.29
C ALA A 139 4.70 7.72 26.33
N ARG A 140 4.54 7.05 27.47
CA ARG A 140 4.80 5.60 27.60
C ARG A 140 3.89 4.73 26.74
N ARG A 141 2.70 5.21 26.36
CA ARG A 141 1.82 4.49 25.43
C ARG A 141 2.38 4.57 24.02
N PHE A 142 2.76 5.76 23.56
CA PHE A 142 3.42 5.94 22.26
C PHE A 142 4.72 5.15 22.17
N GLU A 143 5.55 5.17 23.21
CA GLU A 143 6.77 4.35 23.27
C GLU A 143 6.48 2.86 23.14
N ARG A 144 5.42 2.34 23.77
CA ARG A 144 5.04 0.93 23.67
C ARG A 144 4.48 0.57 22.31
N GLU A 145 3.62 1.41 21.74
CA GLU A 145 3.09 1.22 20.38
C GLU A 145 4.24 1.21 19.35
N TRP A 146 5.21 2.12 19.47
CA TRP A 146 6.37 2.20 18.57
C TRP A 146 7.50 1.22 18.87
N ALA A 147 7.63 0.75 20.13
CA ALA A 147 8.55 -0.32 20.48
C ALA A 147 8.05 -1.66 19.93
N PHE A 148 6.74 -1.91 19.94
CA PHE A 148 6.13 -3.10 19.35
C PHE A 148 6.40 -3.16 17.84
N GLU A 149 6.25 -2.05 17.12
CA GLU A 149 6.59 -1.95 15.69
C GLU A 149 8.08 -2.25 15.46
N ARG A 150 8.99 -1.63 16.22
CA ARG A 150 10.44 -1.91 16.14
C ARG A 150 10.81 -3.37 16.45
N GLN A 151 10.14 -3.99 17.42
CA GLN A 151 10.40 -5.38 17.82
C GLN A 151 9.83 -6.38 16.80
N LEU A 152 8.72 -6.06 16.14
CA LEU A 152 8.17 -6.83 15.02
C LEU A 152 9.10 -6.79 13.80
N LEU A 153 9.63 -5.62 13.46
CA LEU A 153 10.60 -5.44 12.38
C LEU A 153 11.90 -6.22 12.69
N ALA A 154 12.45 -6.08 13.89
CA ALA A 154 13.64 -6.83 14.33
C ALA A 154 13.43 -8.37 14.34
N THR A 155 12.27 -8.84 14.78
CA THR A 155 11.93 -10.27 14.79
C THR A 155 11.73 -10.83 13.37
N ARG A 156 11.14 -10.05 12.45
CA ARG A 156 11.00 -10.40 11.03
C ARG A 156 12.36 -10.50 10.35
N LEU A 157 13.28 -9.56 10.60
CA LEU A 157 14.65 -9.59 10.07
C LEU A 157 15.44 -10.83 10.56
N ARG A 158 15.31 -11.19 11.85
CA ARG A 158 15.94 -12.40 12.42
C ARG A 158 15.41 -13.69 11.81
N ARG A 159 14.10 -13.80 11.58
CA ARG A 159 13.49 -14.97 10.92
C ARG A 159 13.89 -15.08 9.45
N LYS A 160 14.11 -13.96 8.76
CA LYS A 160 14.55 -13.94 7.36
C LYS A 160 16.02 -14.38 7.20
N ARG A 161 16.91 -13.93 8.09
CA ARG A 161 18.32 -14.38 8.13
C ARG A 161 18.47 -15.89 8.37
N ARG A 162 17.66 -16.48 9.26
CA ARG A 162 17.65 -17.94 9.51
C ARG A 162 17.11 -18.80 8.37
N LYS A 163 16.42 -18.23 7.38
CA LYS A 163 15.90 -18.96 6.20
C LYS A 163 16.80 -18.86 4.97
N THR A 164 17.90 -18.11 5.05
CA THR A 164 18.83 -17.86 3.94
C THR A 164 20.22 -18.47 4.18
N GLN A 165 20.40 -19.14 5.33
CA GLN A 165 21.48 -20.10 5.62
C GLN A 165 20.88 -21.50 5.54
#